data_AF-A0A162UK87-F1
#
_entry.id   AF-A0A162UK87-F1
#
_cell.length_a   1.000
_cell.length_b   1.000
_cell.length_c   1.000
_cell.angle_alpha   90.00
_cell.angle_beta   90.00
_cell.angle_gamma   90.00
#
_symmetry.space_group_name_H-M   'P 1'
#
loop_
_entity.id
_entity.type
_entity.pdbx_description
1 polymer ?
#
loop_
_entity_poly.entity_id
_entity_poly.type
_entity_poly.pdbx_seq_one_letter_code
_entity_poly.pdbx_strand_id
1 'polypeptide(L)'
;MTITNNTVIQLLQHIQDTLTDIQKGQEELKERQDAILTEMASITTSLNALRTPDFFATTSDNVSTGSIPRPVSNIRGITVKHIYKMMAKDLGVKLTKENRTTLQNCTRLACDNLALLPSVQALGPSPSWKSIPQADKKEICANHANTLKEHGIDFTRCHQNWASVARVSHLWKDRYRKATTSEAL
;
A
#
# COMPACT_ATOMS: atom_id res chain seq x y z
N MET A 1 -47.00 7.77 52.62
CA MET A 1 -46.93 7.89 51.14
C MET A 1 -45.85 8.92 50.78
N THR A 2 -44.63 8.76 51.29
CA THR A 2 -43.61 9.83 51.32
C THR A 2 -42.23 9.31 50.96
N ILE A 3 -41.92 8.06 51.32
CA ILE A 3 -40.66 7.38 51.01
C ILE A 3 -40.51 7.14 49.50
N THR A 4 -41.59 6.73 48.83
CA THR A 4 -41.61 6.47 47.37
C THR A 4 -41.30 7.73 46.56
N ASN A 5 -41.76 8.91 47.00
CA ASN A 5 -41.51 10.17 46.30
C ASN A 5 -40.05 10.59 46.37
N ASN A 6 -39.37 10.37 47.51
CA ASN A 6 -37.95 10.71 47.64
C ASN A 6 -37.04 9.84 46.76
N THR A 7 -37.33 8.54 46.64
CA THR A 7 -36.56 7.65 45.74
C THR A 7 -36.74 8.04 44.28
N VAL A 8 -37.95 8.43 43.87
CA VAL A 8 -38.22 8.90 42.50
C VAL A 8 -37.49 10.22 42.22
N ILE A 9 -37.47 11.16 43.17
CA ILE A 9 -36.74 12.43 43.03
C ILE A 9 -35.23 12.19 42.88
N GLN A 10 -34.64 11.30 43.68
CA GLN A 10 -33.22 10.96 43.58
C GLN A 10 -32.87 10.32 42.24
N LEU A 11 -33.73 9.43 41.74
CA LEU A 11 -33.54 8.79 40.44
C LEU A 11 -33.57 9.82 39.30
N LEU A 12 -34.53 10.75 39.34
CA LEU A 12 -34.63 11.82 38.34
C LEU A 12 -33.41 12.75 38.36
N GLN A 13 -32.90 13.09 39.55
CA GLN A 13 -31.68 13.89 39.68
C GLN A 13 -30.47 13.16 39.09
N HIS A 14 -30.29 11.88 39.42
CA HIS A 14 -29.19 11.09 38.87
C HIS A 14 -29.26 10.97 37.34
N ILE A 15 -30.47 10.79 36.78
CA ILE A 15 -30.67 10.78 35.32
C ILE A 15 -30.29 12.13 34.72
N GLN A 16 -30.71 13.24 35.35
CA GLN A 16 -30.39 14.59 34.88
C GLN A 16 -28.88 14.85 34.88
N ASP A 17 -28.18 14.44 35.94
CA ASP A 17 -26.73 14.59 36.07
C ASP A 17 -26.02 13.73 35.00
N THR A 18 -26.46 12.48 34.82
CA THR A 18 -25.90 11.57 33.80
C THR A 18 -26.10 12.11 32.38
N LEU A 19 -27.28 12.68 32.08
CA LEU A 19 -27.56 13.27 30.77
C LEU A 19 -26.68 14.51 30.51
N THR A 20 -26.40 15.30 31.55
CA THR A 20 -25.52 16.47 31.46
C THR A 20 -24.09 16.05 31.17
N ASP A 21 -23.59 15.02 31.85
CA ASP A 21 -22.24 14.48 31.61
C ASP A 21 -22.10 13.87 30.20
N ILE A 22 -23.12 13.15 29.72
CA ILE A 22 -23.15 12.62 28.36
C ILE A 22 -23.11 13.75 27.33
N GLN A 23 -23.90 14.80 27.54
CA GLN A 23 -23.94 15.94 26.62
C GLN A 23 -22.57 16.64 26.53
N LYS A 24 -21.90 16.84 27.67
CA LYS A 24 -20.55 17.37 27.70
C LYS A 24 -19.55 16.47 26.97
N GLY A 25 -19.61 15.16 27.21
CA GLY A 25 -18.77 14.18 26.52
C GLY A 25 -18.99 14.16 25.00
N GLN A 26 -20.22 14.37 24.54
CA GLN A 26 -20.52 14.48 23.10
C GLN A 26 -19.94 15.75 22.48
N GLU A 27 -19.96 16.87 23.18
CA GLU A 27 -19.35 18.12 22.72
C GLU A 27 -17.83 17.99 22.60
N GLU A 28 -17.17 17.44 23.62
CA GLU A 28 -15.73 17.16 23.60
C GLU A 28 -15.33 16.18 22.47
N LEU A 29 -16.14 15.15 22.22
CA LEU A 29 -15.91 14.22 21.11
C LEU A 29 -16.04 14.89 19.74
N LYS A 30 -17.00 15.80 19.60
CA LYS A 30 -17.21 16.56 18.37
C LYS A 30 -16.03 17.50 18.09
N GLU A 31 -15.56 18.22 19.11
CA GLU A 31 -14.36 19.06 18.99
C GLU A 31 -13.12 18.26 18.59
N ARG A 32 -12.93 17.07 19.18
CA ARG A 32 -11.83 16.17 18.79
C ARG A 32 -11.96 15.69 17.35
N GLN A 33 -13.17 15.37 16.90
CA GLN A 33 -13.41 14.96 15.52
C GLN A 33 -13.07 16.10 14.54
N ASP A 34 -13.48 17.33 14.85
CA ASP A 34 -13.19 18.51 14.03
C ASP A 34 -11.68 18.82 13.99
N ALA A 35 -10.98 18.64 15.11
CA ALA A 35 -9.52 18.76 15.18
C ALA A 35 -8.81 17.72 14.29
N ILE A 36 -9.23 16.45 14.35
CA ILE A 36 -8.67 15.37 13.53
C ILE A 36 -8.93 15.63 12.03
N LEU A 37 -10.14 16.07 11.66
CA LEU A 37 -10.46 16.41 10.27
C LEU A 37 -9.58 17.56 9.76
N THR A 38 -9.32 18.56 10.61
CA THR A 38 -8.43 19.69 10.29
C THR A 38 -6.99 19.22 10.10
N GLU A 39 -6.49 18.34 10.96
CA GLU A 39 -5.14 17.79 10.86
C GLU A 39 -4.97 16.94 9.59
N MET A 40 -5.95 16.09 9.26
CA MET A 40 -5.94 15.31 8.01
C MET A 40 -5.96 16.20 6.76
N ALA A 41 -6.70 17.31 6.77
CA ALA A 41 -6.69 18.27 5.67
C ALA A 41 -5.31 18.96 5.51
N SER A 42 -4.66 19.30 6.63
CA SER A 42 -3.31 19.85 6.66
C SER A 42 -2.27 18.86 6.12
N ILE A 43 -2.32 17.60 6.55
CA ILE A 43 -1.46 16.52 6.06
C ILE A 43 -1.66 16.31 4.56
N THR A 44 -2.91 16.27 4.10
CA THR A 44 -3.25 16.11 2.67
C THR A 44 -2.67 17.25 1.83
N THR A 45 -2.78 18.49 2.33
CA THR A 45 -2.20 19.67 1.67
C THR A 45 -0.68 19.59 1.61
N SER A 46 -0.03 19.20 2.71
CA SER A 46 1.42 19.03 2.79
C SER A 46 1.94 17.93 1.84
N LEU A 47 1.24 16.80 1.76
CA LEU A 47 1.55 15.73 0.81
C LEU A 47 1.39 16.17 -0.64
N ASN A 48 0.38 16.99 -0.94
CA ASN A 48 0.18 17.55 -2.28
C ASN A 48 1.26 18.58 -2.64
N ALA A 49 1.74 19.37 -1.68
CA ALA A 49 2.87 20.27 -1.88
C ALA A 49 4.17 19.50 -2.15
N LEU A 50 4.40 18.36 -1.47
CA LEU A 50 5.55 17.48 -1.69
C LEU A 50 5.53 16.76 -3.06
N ARG A 51 4.37 16.72 -3.73
CA ARG A 51 4.18 16.16 -5.08
C ARG A 51 4.51 17.14 -6.21
N THR A 52 4.97 18.36 -5.89
CA THR A 52 5.55 19.26 -6.90
C THR A 52 6.92 18.73 -7.36
N PRO A 53 7.30 18.92 -8.64
CA PRO A 53 8.38 18.17 -9.27
C PRO A 53 9.81 18.53 -8.83
N ASP A 54 10.00 19.35 -7.80
CA ASP A 54 11.28 20.01 -7.53
C ASP A 54 12.10 19.42 -6.38
N PHE A 55 11.67 18.32 -5.75
CA PHE A 55 12.39 17.71 -4.61
C PHE A 55 13.32 16.53 -4.96
N PHE A 56 13.94 16.54 -6.15
CA PHE A 56 14.97 15.54 -6.54
C PHE A 56 16.37 16.14 -6.77
N ALA A 57 16.68 17.28 -6.15
CA ALA A 57 18.05 17.76 -5.96
C ALA A 57 18.12 18.20 -4.50
N THR A 58 18.99 17.73 -3.62
CA THR A 58 20.39 17.24 -3.65
C THR A 58 20.55 16.57 -2.26
N THR A 59 21.33 15.54 -1.96
CA THR A 59 22.79 15.42 -2.10
C THR A 59 23.24 14.03 -1.61
N SER A 60 24.28 13.50 -2.27
CA SER A 60 25.40 12.73 -1.70
C SER A 60 25.16 11.26 -1.23
N ASP A 61 25.99 10.27 -1.53
CA ASP A 61 27.25 10.19 -2.28
C ASP A 61 27.46 8.74 -2.79
N ASN A 62 28.28 8.62 -3.84
CA ASN A 62 28.98 7.41 -4.28
C ASN A 62 28.14 6.27 -4.89
N VAL A 63 27.47 6.46 -6.04
CA VAL A 63 27.24 5.30 -6.93
C VAL A 63 27.53 5.61 -8.38
N SER A 64 28.55 4.89 -8.87
CA SER A 64 28.81 4.44 -10.24
C SER A 64 27.97 5.10 -11.33
N THR A 65 28.66 5.92 -12.13
CA THR A 65 28.26 6.54 -13.40
C THR A 65 27.98 5.53 -14.53
N GLY A 66 27.58 4.30 -14.19
CA GLY A 66 27.21 3.27 -15.14
C GLY A 66 25.94 3.66 -15.91
N SER A 67 26.03 3.68 -17.23
CA SER A 67 24.90 3.91 -18.14
C SER A 67 23.70 3.01 -17.78
N ILE A 68 22.53 3.64 -17.58
CA ILE A 68 21.27 2.97 -17.26
C ILE A 68 20.92 1.97 -18.38
N PRO A 69 20.71 0.66 -18.07
CA PRO A 69 20.31 -0.32 -19.08
C PRO A 69 18.95 0.04 -19.70
N ARG A 70 18.85 -0.02 -21.03
CA ARG A 70 17.59 0.26 -21.76
C ARG A 70 16.43 -0.60 -21.25
N PRO A 71 15.18 -0.08 -21.30
CA PRO A 71 13.99 -0.86 -20.99
C PRO A 71 13.91 -2.14 -21.81
N VAL A 72 13.58 -3.26 -21.16
CA VAL A 72 13.36 -4.54 -21.85
C VAL A 72 12.10 -4.41 -22.71
N SER A 73 12.27 -4.51 -24.03
CA SER A 73 11.22 -4.29 -25.04
C SER A 73 10.06 -5.30 -24.98
N ASN A 74 10.23 -6.45 -24.31
CA ASN A 74 9.17 -7.44 -24.14
C ASN A 74 9.02 -7.91 -22.69
N ILE A 75 8.15 -7.23 -21.96
CA ILE A 75 7.78 -7.53 -20.56
C ILE A 75 7.30 -8.97 -20.38
N ARG A 76 6.64 -9.59 -21.39
CA ARG A 76 6.17 -10.99 -21.29
C ARG A 76 7.32 -11.98 -21.15
N GLY A 77 8.53 -11.65 -21.62
CA GLY A 77 9.71 -12.50 -21.55
C GLY A 77 10.53 -12.36 -20.26
N ILE A 78 10.15 -11.47 -19.34
CA ILE A 78 10.90 -11.26 -18.10
C ILE A 78 10.65 -12.44 -17.16
N THR A 79 11.71 -13.20 -16.89
CA THR A 79 11.68 -14.33 -15.95
C THR A 79 12.32 -13.95 -14.61
N VAL A 80 12.10 -14.77 -13.59
CA VAL A 80 12.76 -14.65 -12.28
C VAL A 80 14.29 -14.58 -12.42
N LYS A 81 14.86 -15.36 -13.34
CA LYS A 81 16.30 -15.35 -13.66
C LYS A 81 16.77 -14.00 -14.20
N HIS A 82 15.97 -13.34 -15.05
CA HIS A 82 16.26 -12.01 -15.55
C HIS A 82 16.30 -10.98 -14.42
N ILE A 83 15.34 -11.06 -13.49
CA ILE A 83 15.27 -10.15 -12.35
C ILE A 83 16.45 -10.37 -11.41
N TYR A 84 16.83 -11.62 -11.15
CA TYR A 84 18.02 -11.91 -10.36
C TYR A 84 19.29 -11.38 -11.04
N LYS A 85 19.40 -11.53 -12.37
CA LYS A 85 20.52 -10.97 -13.13
C LYS A 85 20.56 -9.44 -13.03
N MET A 86 19.41 -8.77 -13.10
CA MET A 86 19.30 -7.32 -12.92
C MET A 86 19.69 -6.88 -11.51
N MET A 87 19.20 -7.56 -10.48
CA MET A 87 19.59 -7.29 -9.09
C MET A 87 21.11 -7.40 -8.89
N ALA A 88 21.73 -8.45 -9.43
CA ALA A 88 23.17 -8.66 -9.29
C ALA A 88 24.01 -7.68 -10.12
N LYS A 89 23.63 -7.44 -11.38
CA LYS A 89 24.45 -6.66 -12.32
C LYS A 89 24.18 -5.16 -12.26
N ASP A 90 22.92 -4.78 -12.20
CA ASP A 90 22.49 -3.39 -12.39
C ASP A 90 22.30 -2.69 -11.03
N LEU A 91 21.93 -3.45 -9.99
CA LEU A 91 21.75 -2.93 -8.64
C LEU A 91 22.89 -3.27 -7.66
N GLY A 92 23.83 -4.14 -8.06
CA GLY A 92 24.90 -4.62 -7.18
C GLY A 92 24.42 -5.43 -5.97
N VAL A 93 23.15 -5.88 -5.98
CA VAL A 93 22.54 -6.63 -4.88
C VAL A 93 23.00 -8.09 -4.93
N LYS A 94 23.63 -8.55 -3.86
CA LYS A 94 24.03 -9.95 -3.72
C LYS A 94 22.80 -10.86 -3.73
N LEU A 95 22.80 -11.88 -4.58
CA LEU A 95 21.70 -12.86 -4.67
C LEU A 95 21.77 -13.90 -3.55
N THR A 96 21.56 -13.47 -2.31
CA THR A 96 21.41 -14.32 -1.14
C THR A 96 20.05 -15.02 -1.11
N LYS A 97 19.89 -16.07 -0.30
CA LYS A 97 18.59 -16.69 -0.04
C LYS A 97 17.60 -15.67 0.52
N GLU A 98 18.06 -14.83 1.44
CA GLU A 98 17.30 -13.74 2.06
C GLU A 98 16.72 -12.77 1.03
N ASN A 99 17.56 -12.16 0.17
CA ASN A 99 17.08 -11.20 -0.84
C ASN A 99 16.09 -11.82 -1.83
N ARG A 100 16.22 -13.12 -2.12
CA ARG A 100 15.25 -13.86 -2.95
C ARG A 100 13.91 -14.03 -2.24
N THR A 101 13.94 -14.40 -0.95
CA THR A 101 12.75 -14.53 -0.11
C THR A 101 12.04 -13.19 0.06
N THR A 102 12.79 -12.12 0.35
CA THR A 102 12.27 -10.75 0.43
C THR A 102 11.52 -10.37 -0.84
N LEU A 103 12.15 -10.55 -2.00
CA LEU A 103 11.51 -10.27 -3.28
C LEU A 103 10.21 -11.06 -3.50
N GLN A 104 10.19 -12.34 -3.13
CA GLN A 104 8.98 -13.16 -3.22
C GLN A 104 7.88 -12.66 -2.28
N ASN A 105 8.22 -12.33 -1.04
CA ASN A 105 7.27 -11.83 -0.05
C ASN A 105 6.68 -10.47 -0.43
N CYS A 106 7.53 -9.52 -0.84
CA CYS A 106 7.08 -8.20 -1.31
C CYS A 106 6.18 -8.32 -2.53
N THR A 107 6.52 -9.18 -3.49
CA THR A 107 5.65 -9.37 -4.66
C THR A 107 4.34 -10.06 -4.29
N ARG A 108 4.37 -11.03 -3.36
CA ARG A 108 3.15 -11.68 -2.85
C ARG A 108 2.21 -10.66 -2.21
N LEU A 109 2.75 -9.80 -1.34
CA LEU A 109 1.99 -8.73 -0.68
C LEU A 109 1.37 -7.76 -1.70
N ALA A 110 2.15 -7.34 -2.71
CA ALA A 110 1.64 -6.48 -3.78
C ALA A 110 0.48 -7.14 -4.56
N CYS A 111 0.58 -8.45 -4.82
CA CYS A 111 -0.52 -9.21 -5.42
C CYS A 111 -1.75 -9.27 -4.51
N ASP A 112 -1.58 -9.53 -3.21
CA ASP A 112 -2.70 -9.57 -2.26
C ASP A 112 -3.40 -8.20 -2.16
N ASN A 113 -2.64 -7.11 -2.09
CA ASN A 113 -3.20 -5.77 -2.08
C ASN A 113 -3.96 -5.44 -3.37
N LEU A 114 -3.44 -5.88 -4.52
CA LEU A 114 -4.13 -5.74 -5.80
C LEU A 114 -5.45 -6.53 -5.84
N ALA A 115 -5.49 -7.71 -5.21
CA ALA A 115 -6.70 -8.54 -5.12
C ALA A 115 -7.84 -7.87 -4.36
N LEU A 116 -7.49 -7.05 -3.38
CA LEU A 116 -8.44 -6.40 -2.47
C LEU A 116 -9.07 -5.14 -3.09
N LEU A 117 -8.54 -4.65 -4.20
CA LEU A 117 -9.08 -3.45 -4.85
C LEU A 117 -10.50 -3.73 -5.41
N PRO A 118 -11.51 -2.90 -5.10
CA PRO A 118 -12.87 -3.10 -5.58
C PRO A 118 -12.96 -3.19 -7.11
N SER A 119 -12.17 -2.38 -7.81
CA SER A 119 -12.04 -2.38 -9.26
C SER A 119 -11.49 -3.70 -9.83
N VAL A 120 -10.65 -4.41 -9.08
CA VAL A 120 -10.08 -5.70 -9.45
C VAL A 120 -11.06 -6.83 -9.11
N GLN A 121 -11.74 -6.73 -7.95
CA GLN A 121 -12.79 -7.68 -7.55
C GLN A 121 -13.96 -7.68 -8.53
N ALA A 122 -14.36 -6.52 -9.04
CA ALA A 122 -15.44 -6.38 -10.02
C ALA A 122 -15.15 -7.06 -11.36
N LEU A 123 -13.87 -7.33 -11.69
CA LEU A 123 -13.48 -8.04 -12.91
C LEU A 123 -13.63 -9.57 -12.78
N GLY A 124 -14.01 -10.06 -11.60
CA GLY A 124 -14.13 -11.48 -11.32
C GLY A 124 -12.78 -12.19 -11.13
N PRO A 125 -12.78 -13.53 -11.08
CA PRO A 125 -11.58 -14.31 -10.81
C PRO A 125 -10.56 -14.21 -11.95
N SER A 126 -9.26 -14.19 -11.60
CA SER A 126 -8.15 -14.14 -12.56
C SER A 126 -8.22 -13.03 -13.62
N PRO A 127 -8.46 -11.77 -13.23
CA PRO A 127 -8.60 -10.70 -14.20
C PRO A 127 -7.31 -10.52 -14.99
N SER A 128 -7.45 -10.24 -16.28
CA SER A 128 -6.28 -10.00 -17.12
C SER A 128 -5.55 -8.76 -16.62
N TRP A 129 -4.21 -8.77 -16.64
CA TRP A 129 -3.47 -7.55 -16.30
C TRP A 129 -3.88 -6.36 -17.17
N LYS A 130 -4.29 -6.59 -18.42
CA LYS A 130 -4.75 -5.50 -19.31
C LYS A 130 -6.06 -4.87 -18.83
N SER A 131 -6.96 -5.63 -18.23
CA SER A 131 -8.27 -5.17 -17.78
C SER A 131 -8.26 -4.42 -16.45
N ILE A 132 -7.18 -4.54 -15.66
CA ILE A 132 -7.03 -3.76 -14.42
C ILE A 132 -6.85 -2.26 -14.76
N PRO A 133 -7.53 -1.33 -14.05
CA PRO A 133 -7.36 0.09 -14.28
C PRO A 133 -5.91 0.58 -14.17
N GLN A 134 -5.55 1.58 -14.98
CA GLN A 134 -4.17 2.07 -15.01
C GLN A 134 -3.75 2.78 -13.72
N ALA A 135 -4.69 3.41 -13.01
CA ALA A 135 -4.44 4.05 -11.72
C ALA A 135 -4.01 3.01 -10.67
N ASP A 136 -4.80 1.95 -10.51
CA ASP A 136 -4.53 0.84 -9.58
C ASP A 136 -3.21 0.15 -9.87
N LYS A 137 -2.88 -0.06 -11.16
CA LYS A 137 -1.58 -0.58 -11.57
C LYS A 137 -0.45 0.31 -11.07
N LYS A 138 -0.56 1.63 -11.29
CA LYS A 138 0.47 2.58 -10.88
C LYS A 138 0.66 2.59 -9.37
N GLU A 139 -0.44 2.60 -8.62
CA GLU A 139 -0.42 2.60 -7.16
C GLU A 139 0.24 1.33 -6.59
N ILE A 140 -0.21 0.15 -6.99
CA ILE A 140 0.36 -1.11 -6.50
C ILE A 140 1.84 -1.24 -6.89
N CYS A 141 2.21 -0.77 -8.09
CA CYS A 141 3.60 -0.79 -8.52
C CYS A 141 4.48 0.18 -7.72
N ALA A 142 3.96 1.36 -7.37
CA ALA A 142 4.67 2.32 -6.52
C ALA A 142 4.86 1.77 -5.10
N ASN A 143 3.80 1.23 -4.50
CA ASN A 143 3.85 0.63 -3.17
C ASN A 143 4.83 -0.55 -3.13
N HIS A 144 4.79 -1.44 -4.12
CA HIS A 144 5.72 -2.56 -4.23
C HIS A 144 7.18 -2.09 -4.37
N ALA A 145 7.44 -1.04 -5.15
CA ALA A 145 8.78 -0.48 -5.29
C ALA A 145 9.29 0.12 -3.97
N ASN A 146 8.43 0.83 -3.24
CA ASN A 146 8.76 1.39 -1.93
C ASN A 146 9.08 0.30 -0.91
N THR A 147 8.26 -0.75 -0.80
CA THR A 147 8.53 -1.88 0.09
C THR A 147 9.85 -2.57 -0.24
N LEU A 148 10.18 -2.73 -1.52
CA LEU A 148 11.47 -3.31 -1.91
C LEU A 148 12.65 -2.41 -1.52
N LYS A 149 12.49 -1.09 -1.67
CA LYS A 149 13.49 -0.09 -1.26
C LYS A 149 13.76 -0.11 0.25
N GLU A 150 12.72 -0.26 1.07
CA GLU A 150 12.84 -0.44 2.53
C GLU A 150 13.69 -1.65 2.91
N HIS A 151 13.72 -2.69 2.06
CA HIS A 151 14.56 -3.88 2.23
C HIS A 151 15.91 -3.76 1.48
N GLY A 152 16.34 -2.55 1.11
CA GLY A 152 17.61 -2.31 0.43
C GLY A 152 17.65 -2.74 -1.04
N ILE A 153 16.50 -3.07 -1.64
CA ILE A 153 16.38 -3.45 -3.05
C ILE A 153 15.78 -2.27 -3.82
N ASP A 154 16.62 -1.28 -4.13
CA ASP A 154 16.16 -0.06 -4.78
C ASP A 154 16.12 -0.19 -6.31
N PHE A 155 14.93 -0.49 -6.85
CA PHE A 155 14.69 -0.53 -8.30
C PHE A 155 14.55 0.86 -8.95
N THR A 156 14.66 1.97 -8.21
CA THR A 156 14.68 3.31 -8.82
C THR A 156 15.86 3.47 -9.78
N ARG A 157 17.00 2.82 -9.56
CA ARG A 157 18.08 2.80 -10.57
C ARG A 157 17.71 2.13 -11.88
N CYS A 158 16.68 1.28 -11.86
CA CYS A 158 16.07 0.70 -13.04
C CYS A 158 14.91 1.56 -13.57
N HIS A 159 14.81 2.85 -13.22
CA HIS A 159 13.74 3.75 -13.65
C HIS A 159 13.49 3.59 -15.16
N GLN A 160 12.25 3.21 -15.50
CA GLN A 160 11.72 2.81 -16.83
C GLN A 160 11.78 1.32 -17.19
N ASN A 161 12.37 0.45 -16.37
CA ASN A 161 12.38 -1.00 -16.58
C ASN A 161 11.26 -1.64 -15.75
N TRP A 162 10.13 -1.90 -16.42
CA TRP A 162 8.86 -2.48 -15.97
C TRP A 162 8.94 -3.85 -15.25
N ALA A 163 10.10 -4.29 -14.77
CA ALA A 163 10.35 -5.61 -14.22
C ALA A 163 9.58 -5.91 -12.93
N SER A 164 9.33 -4.89 -12.08
CA SER A 164 8.46 -5.02 -10.91
C SER A 164 7.01 -5.30 -11.31
N VAL A 165 6.50 -4.55 -12.30
CA VAL A 165 5.17 -4.71 -12.89
C VAL A 165 5.02 -6.06 -13.59
N ALA A 166 6.05 -6.49 -14.33
CA ALA A 166 6.11 -7.76 -15.03
C ALA A 166 5.96 -8.96 -14.07
N ARG A 167 6.66 -8.89 -12.93
CA ARG A 167 6.66 -9.97 -11.94
C ARG A 167 5.36 -10.02 -11.15
N VAL A 168 4.80 -8.87 -10.76
CA VAL A 168 3.46 -8.80 -10.14
C VAL A 168 2.42 -9.40 -11.09
N SER A 169 2.48 -9.05 -12.38
CA SER A 169 1.57 -9.59 -13.41
C SER A 169 1.70 -11.11 -13.62
N HIS A 170 2.93 -11.64 -13.67
CA HIS A 170 3.17 -13.09 -13.82
C HIS A 170 2.81 -13.88 -12.56
N LEU A 171 3.20 -13.40 -11.39
CA LEU A 171 2.89 -14.09 -10.12
C LEU A 171 1.39 -14.04 -9.80
N TRP A 172 0.69 -12.97 -10.18
CA TRP A 172 -0.77 -12.91 -10.10
C TRP A 172 -1.43 -14.03 -10.92
N LYS A 173 -1.01 -14.21 -12.18
CA LYS A 173 -1.50 -15.30 -13.04
C LYS A 173 -1.19 -16.68 -12.48
N ASP A 174 0.01 -16.89 -11.94
CA ASP A 174 0.43 -18.19 -11.42
C ASP A 174 -0.25 -18.55 -10.10
N ARG A 175 -0.45 -17.57 -9.21
CA ARG A 175 -1.11 -17.77 -7.92
C ARG A 175 -2.58 -18.13 -8.10
N TYR A 176 -3.28 -17.41 -8.96
CA TYR A 176 -4.71 -17.63 -9.15
C TYR A 176 -4.98 -18.93 -9.91
N ARG A 177 -4.12 -19.29 -10.88
CA ARG A 177 -4.19 -20.62 -11.55
C ARG A 177 -4.10 -21.76 -10.54
N LYS A 178 -3.21 -21.66 -9.55
CA LYS A 178 -3.05 -22.65 -8.48
C LYS A 178 -4.27 -22.71 -7.55
N ALA A 179 -4.87 -21.55 -7.21
CA ALA A 179 -6.10 -21.50 -6.42
C ALA A 179 -7.27 -22.19 -7.15
N THR A 180 -7.47 -21.90 -8.44
CA THR A 180 -8.57 -22.49 -9.23
C THR A 180 -8.41 -24.00 -9.50
N THR A 181 -7.19 -24.54 -9.52
CA THR A 181 -6.98 -26.01 -9.60
C THR A 181 -7.11 -26.73 -8.26
N SER A 182 -7.00 -26.01 -7.14
CA SER A 182 -7.16 -26.58 -5.79
C SER A 182 -8.62 -26.77 -5.39
N GLU A 183 -9.56 -26.12 -6.09
CA GLU A 183 -11.01 -26.22 -5.86
C GLU A 183 -11.71 -27.21 -6.81
N ALA A 184 -10.95 -27.90 -7.68
CA ALA A 184 -11.46 -28.84 -8.68
C ALA A 184 -11.15 -30.33 -8.36
N LEU A 185 -10.80 -30.63 -7.10
CA LEU A 185 -10.58 -31.98 -6.57
C LEU A 185 -11.45 -32.22 -5.34
#